data_AF-A0A5J5B126-F1
#
_entry.id   AF-A0A5J5B126-F1
#
_cell.length_a   1.000
_cell.length_b   1.000
_cell.length_c   1.000
_cell.angle_alpha   90.00
_cell.angle_beta   90.00
_cell.angle_gamma   90.00
#
_symmetry.space_group_name_H-M   'P 1'
#
loop_
_entity.id
_entity.type
_entity.pdbx_description
1 polymer ?
#
loop_
_entity_poly.entity_id
_entity_poly.type
_entity_poly.pdbx_seq_one_letter_code
_entity_poly.pdbx_strand_id
1 'polypeptide(L)'
;MNYTSEKRKLKHVMEFIPSKICLTSDLWSSITTDAYLALAAHYVDENWILQKKILSFHHMPTPHSGPILAEKVIHLLKEWDIKKKVFSLTLDNANEFFHVHCLAHILNLIVQADLKVIDEAVNKIRESVKYVRGSEGRKIKFA
;
A
#
# COMPACT_ATOMS: atom_id res chain seq x y z
N MET A 1 22.47 23.35 -8.17
CA MET A 1 21.09 22.83 -8.25
C MET A 1 20.32 23.34 -7.05
N ASN A 2 19.18 24.00 -7.25
CA ASN A 2 18.35 24.51 -6.15
C ASN A 2 17.20 23.52 -5.92
N TYR A 3 17.04 23.01 -4.69
CA TYR A 3 15.94 22.11 -4.33
C TYR A 3 14.58 22.66 -4.76
N THR A 4 14.34 23.97 -4.61
CA THR A 4 13.08 24.60 -4.98
C THR A 4 12.82 24.52 -6.49
N SER A 5 13.86 24.64 -7.33
CA SER A 5 13.69 24.52 -8.78
C SER A 5 13.36 23.09 -9.19
N GLU A 6 14.04 22.10 -8.62
CA GLU A 6 13.80 20.69 -8.93
C GLU A 6 12.44 20.23 -8.40
N LYS A 7 12.04 20.68 -7.22
CA LYS A 7 10.70 20.44 -6.67
C LYS A 7 9.60 20.96 -7.59
N ARG A 8 9.77 22.17 -8.14
CA ARG A 8 8.80 22.75 -9.08
C ARG A 8 8.70 21.93 -10.37
N LYS A 9 9.84 21.50 -10.93
CA LYS A 9 9.85 20.61 -12.10
C LYS A 9 9.14 19.29 -11.81
N LEU A 10 9.40 18.69 -10.65
CA LEU A 10 8.78 17.43 -10.27
C LEU A 10 7.28 17.58 -10.02
N LYS A 11 6.84 18.69 -9.41
CA LYS A 11 5.40 19.00 -9.28
C LYS A 11 4.71 19.07 -10.64
N HIS A 12 5.33 19.73 -11.61
CA HIS A 12 4.83 19.77 -12.98
C HIS A 12 4.72 18.36 -13.57
N VAL A 13 5.75 17.52 -13.43
CA VAL A 13 5.65 16.11 -13.84
C VAL A 13 4.46 15.40 -13.17
N MET A 14 4.28 15.54 -11.86
CA MET A 14 3.15 14.93 -11.14
C MET A 14 1.78 15.39 -11.65
N GLU A 15 1.66 16.66 -12.04
CA GLU A 15 0.44 17.25 -12.60
C GLU A 15 0.09 16.70 -13.99
N PHE A 16 1.09 16.38 -14.82
CA PHE A 16 0.87 15.95 -16.20
C PHE A 16 0.95 14.43 -16.43
N ILE A 17 1.37 13.63 -15.43
CA ILE A 17 1.27 12.17 -15.53
C ILE A 17 -0.20 11.76 -15.78
N PRO A 18 -0.51 11.04 -16.88
CA PRO A 18 -1.87 10.62 -17.20
C PRO A 18 -2.34 9.46 -16.31
N SER A 19 -1.41 8.63 -15.82
CA SER A 19 -1.71 7.49 -14.95
C SER A 19 -1.99 7.92 -13.51
N LYS A 20 -2.53 6.99 -12.73
CA LYS A 20 -2.48 7.09 -11.27
C LYS A 20 -1.04 6.84 -10.77
N ILE A 21 -0.75 7.30 -9.56
CA ILE A 21 0.55 7.13 -8.90
C ILE A 21 0.44 6.25 -7.65
N CYS A 22 1.42 5.39 -7.42
CA CYS A 22 1.56 4.63 -6.19
C CYS A 22 2.57 5.32 -5.29
N LEU A 23 2.29 5.37 -4.00
CA LEU A 23 3.17 5.98 -3.00
C LEU A 23 3.74 4.91 -2.07
N THR A 24 4.96 5.12 -1.62
CA THR A 24 5.57 4.37 -0.51
C THR A 24 6.11 5.36 0.51
N SER A 25 5.82 5.15 1.80
CA SER A 25 6.61 5.76 2.87
C SER A 25 7.72 4.84 3.32
N ASP A 26 8.79 5.46 3.80
CA ASP A 26 9.83 4.82 4.60
C ASP A 26 10.04 5.70 5.85
N LEU A 27 9.96 5.10 7.03
CA LEU A 27 10.06 5.71 8.35
C LEU A 27 11.11 4.94 9.15
N TRP A 28 12.27 5.58 9.31
CA TRP A 28 13.38 5.00 10.07
C TRP A 28 13.88 5.98 11.12
N SER A 29 14.51 5.43 12.15
CA SER A 29 15.25 6.19 13.15
C SER A 29 16.72 6.22 12.78
N SER A 30 17.36 7.39 12.91
CA SER A 30 18.81 7.52 12.82
C SER A 30 19.50 6.87 14.02
N ILE A 31 20.82 6.77 13.94
CA ILE A 31 21.65 6.35 15.08
C ILE A 31 21.56 7.30 16.28
N THR A 32 21.16 8.56 16.06
CA THR A 32 20.92 9.57 17.10
C THR A 32 19.48 9.55 17.61
N THR A 33 18.67 8.56 17.23
CA THR A 33 17.24 8.40 17.57
C THR A 33 16.27 9.39 16.92
N ASP A 34 16.75 10.25 16.01
CA ASP A 34 15.91 11.14 15.23
C ASP A 34 15.13 10.35 14.17
N ALA A 35 13.82 10.51 14.09
CA ALA A 35 13.02 9.82 13.07
C ALA A 35 12.93 10.64 11.78
N TYR A 36 12.93 9.93 10.65
CA TYR A 36 12.81 10.52 9.32
C TYR A 36 11.77 9.79 8.49
N LEU A 37 10.97 10.57 7.77
CA LEU A 37 9.97 10.10 6.82
C LEU A 37 10.41 10.46 5.40
N ALA A 38 10.61 9.46 4.56
CA ALA A 38 10.64 9.63 3.11
C ALA A 38 9.29 9.25 2.51
N LEU A 39 8.79 10.07 1.58
CA LEU A 39 7.66 9.74 0.72
C LEU A 39 8.15 9.65 -0.72
N ALA A 40 8.00 8.49 -1.33
CA ALA A 40 8.34 8.25 -2.73
C ALA A 40 7.09 8.00 -3.57
N ALA A 41 7.06 8.56 -4.76
CA ALA A 41 6.08 8.29 -5.79
C ALA A 41 6.64 7.34 -6.84
N HIS A 42 5.78 6.43 -7.28
CA HIS A 42 6.02 5.42 -8.29
C HIS A 42 4.94 5.55 -9.36
N TYR A 43 5.36 5.64 -10.61
CA TYR A 43 4.44 5.80 -11.74
C TYR A 43 5.08 5.24 -13.01
N VAL A 44 4.25 4.96 -14.01
CA VAL A 44 4.70 4.55 -15.34
C VAL A 44 4.65 5.79 -16.23
N ASP A 45 5.77 6.11 -16.89
CA ASP A 45 5.83 7.23 -17.82
C ASP A 45 5.29 6.87 -19.22
N GLU A 46 5.30 7.85 -20.12
CA GLU A 46 4.83 7.71 -21.51
C GLU A 46 5.60 6.65 -22.31
N ASN A 47 6.83 6.33 -21.90
CA ASN A 47 7.67 5.30 -22.52
C ASN A 47 7.46 3.93 -21.88
N TRP A 48 6.45 3.77 -21.03
CA TRP A 48 6.17 2.54 -20.28
C TRP A 48 7.28 2.14 -19.30
N ILE A 49 8.08 3.11 -18.84
CA ILE A 49 9.15 2.87 -17.87
C ILE A 49 8.65 3.20 -16.47
N LEU A 50 8.91 2.29 -15.53
CA LEU A 50 8.64 2.52 -14.11
C LEU A 50 9.60 3.58 -13.57
N GLN A 51 9.03 4.69 -13.11
CA GLN A 51 9.75 5.80 -12.49
C GLN A 51 9.55 5.77 -10.97
N LYS A 52 10.63 6.04 -10.23
CA LYS A 52 10.60 6.29 -8.78
C LYS A 52 11.17 7.67 -8.49
N LYS A 53 10.43 8.50 -7.75
CA LYS A 53 10.87 9.85 -7.34
C LYS A 53 10.57 10.08 -5.86
N ILE A 54 11.58 10.52 -5.10
CA ILE A 54 11.37 10.97 -3.72
C ILE A 54 10.68 12.33 -3.79
N LEU A 55 9.45 12.39 -3.31
CA LEU A 55 8.70 13.63 -3.21
C LEU A 55 9.16 14.41 -2.00
N SER A 56 9.34 13.75 -0.86
CA SER A 56 9.61 14.46 0.38
C SER A 56 10.46 13.65 1.32
N PHE A 57 11.29 14.37 2.06
CA PHE A 57 12.14 13.85 3.12
C PHE A 57 11.99 14.80 4.30
N HIS A 58 11.45 14.31 5.41
CA HIS A 58 11.14 15.13 6.57
C HIS A 58 11.68 14.51 7.84
N HIS A 59 12.22 15.36 8.70
CA HIS A 59 12.36 15.02 10.11
C HIS A 59 10.97 14.87 10.74
N MET A 60 10.78 13.77 11.47
CA MET A 60 9.58 13.48 12.25
C MET A 60 9.92 13.70 13.71
N PRO A 61 9.39 14.73 14.38
CA PRO A 61 9.59 14.89 15.81
C PRO A 61 8.79 13.85 16.60
N THR A 62 9.28 13.50 17.79
CA THR A 62 8.52 12.71 18.76
C THR A 62 7.31 13.49 19.27
N PRO A 63 6.16 12.85 19.53
CA PRO A 63 5.91 11.40 19.50
C PRO A 63 5.57 10.87 18.10
N HIS A 64 6.07 9.68 17.75
CA HIS A 64 5.82 9.02 16.46
C HIS A 64 4.56 8.14 16.50
N SER A 65 3.40 8.74 16.72
CA SER A 65 2.14 7.99 16.72
C SER A 65 1.57 7.83 15.29
N GLY A 66 0.81 6.76 15.07
CA GLY A 66 0.12 6.53 13.79
C GLY A 66 -0.72 7.73 13.30
N PRO A 67 -1.50 8.41 14.16
CA PRO A 67 -2.23 9.62 13.78
C PRO A 67 -1.35 10.78 13.30
N ILE A 68 -0.18 11.00 13.89
CA ILE A 68 0.75 12.06 13.49
C ILE A 68 1.37 11.75 12.12
N LEU A 69 1.72 10.48 11.87
CA LEU A 69 2.12 10.04 10.54
C LEU A 69 0.99 10.25 9.52
N ALA A 70 -0.26 9.99 9.92
CA ALA A 70 -1.43 10.20 9.08
C ALA A 70 -1.63 11.65 8.66
N GLU A 71 -1.61 12.55 9.63
CA GLU A 71 -1.68 13.98 9.37
C GLU A 71 -0.53 14.44 8.48
N LYS A 72 0.70 13.97 8.73
CA LYS A 72 1.88 14.34 7.94
C LYS A 72 1.74 13.91 6.49
N VAL A 73 1.35 12.66 6.23
CA VAL A 73 1.11 12.17 4.87
C VAL A 73 0.00 12.97 4.19
N ILE A 74 -1.13 13.20 4.85
CA ILE A 74 -2.24 13.99 4.28
C ILE A 74 -1.77 15.40 3.90
N HIS A 75 -0.96 16.02 4.76
CA HIS A 75 -0.33 17.31 4.48
C HIS A 75 0.54 17.24 3.23
N LEU A 76 1.39 16.22 3.09
CA LEU A 76 2.21 16.03 1.88
C LEU A 76 1.36 15.82 0.62
N LEU A 77 0.30 15.01 0.69
CA LEU A 77 -0.60 14.81 -0.46
C LEU A 77 -1.25 16.11 -0.92
N LYS A 78 -1.58 17.01 0.03
CA LYS A 78 -2.12 18.34 -0.25
C LYS A 78 -1.04 19.27 -0.79
N GLU A 79 0.15 19.27 -0.18
CA GLU A 79 1.28 20.11 -0.59
C GLU A 79 1.72 19.81 -2.04
N TRP A 80 1.68 18.54 -2.43
CA TRP A 80 2.01 18.07 -3.77
C TRP A 80 0.84 18.12 -4.75
N ASP A 81 -0.38 18.43 -4.28
CA ASP A 81 -1.63 18.41 -5.05
C ASP A 81 -1.90 17.10 -5.82
N ILE A 82 -1.53 15.97 -5.20
CA ILE A 82 -1.60 14.64 -5.82
C ILE A 82 -2.72 13.76 -5.29
N LYS A 83 -3.53 14.25 -4.33
CA LYS A 83 -4.56 13.45 -3.63
C LYS A 83 -5.49 12.68 -4.59
N LYS A 84 -5.90 13.29 -5.70
CA LYS A 84 -6.79 12.67 -6.70
C LYS A 84 -6.09 11.69 -7.64
N LYS A 85 -4.75 11.73 -7.68
CA LYS A 85 -3.91 10.86 -8.53
C LYS A 85 -3.39 9.63 -7.81
N VAL A 86 -3.43 9.59 -6.47
CA VAL A 86 -2.99 8.43 -5.70
C VAL A 86 -3.88 7.22 -6.00
N PHE A 87 -3.26 6.11 -6.41
CA PHE A 87 -3.87 4.79 -6.51
C PHE A 87 -3.76 4.04 -5.19
N SER A 88 -2.53 3.93 -4.67
CA SER A 88 -2.22 3.24 -3.42
C SER A 88 -1.14 4.00 -2.66
N LEU A 89 -1.14 3.85 -1.34
CA LEU A 89 -0.04 4.26 -0.46
C LEU A 89 0.35 3.05 0.38
N THR A 90 1.61 2.66 0.31
CA THR A 90 2.19 1.64 1.17
C THR A 90 2.98 2.33 2.25
N LEU A 91 2.69 2.03 3.51
CA LEU A 91 3.42 2.57 4.65
C LEU A 91 4.24 1.45 5.27
N ASP A 92 5.48 1.75 5.60
CA ASP A 92 6.28 0.91 6.46
C ASP A 92 5.93 1.23 7.93
N ASN A 93 5.84 0.20 8.77
CA ASN A 93 5.62 0.34 10.21
C ASN A 93 4.38 1.15 10.65
N ALA A 94 3.34 1.23 9.81
CA ALA A 94 2.06 1.85 10.18
C ALA A 94 1.07 0.80 10.70
N ASN A 95 0.91 0.76 12.01
CA ASN A 95 -0.06 -0.09 12.71
C ASN A 95 -1.47 0.50 12.46
N GLU A 96 -2.43 -0.32 12.02
CA GLU A 96 -3.91 -0.21 11.99
C GLU A 96 -4.65 1.12 11.66
N PHE A 97 -4.01 2.29 11.61
CA PHE A 97 -4.70 3.60 11.56
C PHE A 97 -4.84 4.22 10.17
N PHE A 98 -4.40 3.53 9.12
CA PHE A 98 -4.48 4.01 7.75
C PHE A 98 -5.41 3.16 6.89
N HIS A 99 -6.64 3.64 6.71
CA HIS A 99 -7.55 3.15 5.66
C HIS A 99 -7.15 3.70 4.27
N VAL A 100 -5.90 3.48 3.85
CA VAL A 100 -5.58 3.46 2.42
C VAL A 100 -5.44 2.00 2.07
N HIS A 101 -6.26 1.50 1.14
CA HIS A 101 -6.16 0.10 0.73
C HIS A 101 -4.70 -0.16 0.30
N CYS A 102 -3.98 -0.94 1.09
CA CYS A 102 -2.66 -1.40 0.67
C CYS A 102 -2.85 -2.19 -0.63
N LEU A 103 -1.83 -2.21 -1.49
CA LEU A 103 -1.93 -2.97 -2.74
C LEU A 103 -2.31 -4.43 -2.48
N ALA A 104 -1.84 -5.01 -1.36
CA ALA A 104 -2.24 -6.35 -0.91
C ALA A 104 -3.74 -6.45 -0.59
N HIS A 105 -4.37 -5.40 -0.05
CA HIS A 105 -5.81 -5.37 0.20
C HIS A 105 -6.59 -5.21 -1.10
N ILE A 106 -6.16 -4.36 -2.03
CA ILE A 106 -6.78 -4.25 -3.36
C ILE A 106 -6.65 -5.57 -4.12
N LEU A 107 -5.46 -6.18 -4.13
CA LEU A 107 -5.23 -7.51 -4.70
C LEU A 107 -6.12 -8.56 -4.03
N ASN A 108 -6.22 -8.55 -2.70
CA ASN A 108 -7.12 -9.45 -1.98
C ASN A 108 -8.59 -9.21 -2.37
N LEU A 109 -9.04 -7.97 -2.58
CA LEU A 109 -10.40 -7.68 -3.04
C LEU A 109 -10.63 -8.18 -4.47
N ILE A 110 -9.67 -7.99 -5.38
CA ILE A 110 -9.74 -8.52 -6.76
C ILE A 110 -9.80 -10.05 -6.72
N VAL A 111 -8.87 -10.67 -6.00
CA VAL A 111 -8.81 -12.14 -5.84
C VAL A 111 -10.09 -12.65 -5.18
N GLN A 112 -10.63 -11.99 -4.15
CA GLN A 112 -11.90 -12.40 -3.54
C GLN A 112 -13.08 -12.24 -4.49
N ALA A 113 -13.12 -11.20 -5.32
CA ALA A 113 -14.15 -11.01 -6.33
C ALA A 113 -14.11 -12.12 -7.40
N ASP A 114 -12.90 -12.48 -7.86
CA ASP A 114 -12.71 -13.55 -8.84
C ASP A 114 -12.97 -14.93 -8.24
N LEU A 115 -12.57 -15.16 -6.98
CA LEU A 115 -12.80 -16.42 -6.27
C LEU A 115 -14.28 -16.67 -5.96
N LYS A 116 -15.16 -15.65 -5.97
CA LYS A 116 -16.61 -15.86 -5.86
C LYS A 116 -17.16 -16.75 -6.97
N VAL A 117 -16.53 -16.74 -8.15
CA VAL A 117 -16.94 -17.60 -9.28
C VAL A 117 -16.77 -19.08 -8.95
N ILE A 118 -15.78 -19.44 -8.12
CA ILE A 118 -15.48 -20.83 -7.75
C ILE A 118 -15.93 -21.19 -6.32
N ASP A 119 -16.64 -20.28 -5.63
CA ASP A 119 -16.98 -20.44 -4.22
C ASP A 119 -17.83 -21.71 -3.97
N GLU A 120 -18.73 -22.05 -4.89
CA GLU A 120 -19.53 -23.28 -4.80
C GLU A 120 -18.67 -24.55 -4.85
N ALA A 121 -17.66 -24.59 -5.72
CA ALA A 121 -16.74 -25.72 -5.82
C ALA A 121 -15.86 -25.83 -4.55
N VAL A 122 -15.36 -24.69 -4.06
CA VAL A 122 -14.60 -24.61 -2.81
C VAL A 122 -15.43 -25.09 -1.62
N ASN A 123 -16.72 -24.71 -1.55
CA ASN A 123 -17.63 -25.15 -0.50
C ASN A 123 -17.87 -26.67 -0.56
N LYS A 124 -18.10 -27.25 -1.74
CA LYS A 124 -18.23 -28.71 -1.91
C LYS A 124 -16.97 -29.47 -1.47
N ILE A 125 -15.79 -28.95 -1.82
CA ILE A 125 -14.50 -29.53 -1.38
C ILE A 125 -14.37 -29.42 0.15
N ARG A 126 -14.67 -28.26 0.74
CA ARG A 126 -14.62 -28.05 2.19
C ARG A 126 -15.56 -29.00 2.94
N GLU A 127 -16.79 -29.17 2.47
CA GLU A 127 -17.74 -30.10 3.08
C GLU A 127 -17.29 -31.55 2.93
N SER A 128 -16.69 -31.91 1.79
CA SER A 128 -16.10 -33.25 1.60
C SER A 128 -14.93 -33.49 2.56
N VAL A 129 -14.04 -32.52 2.74
CA VAL A 129 -12.91 -32.61 3.69
C VAL A 129 -13.40 -32.67 5.14
N LYS A 130 -14.39 -31.85 5.51
CA LYS A 130 -15.05 -31.92 6.83
C LYS A 130 -15.69 -33.28 7.05
N TYR A 131 -16.37 -33.81 6.04
CA TYR A 131 -16.99 -35.13 6.09
C TYR A 131 -15.95 -36.22 6.36
N VAL A 132 -14.82 -36.21 5.65
CA VAL A 132 -13.73 -37.19 5.85
C VAL A 132 -13.05 -37.03 7.21
N ARG A 133 -12.81 -35.79 7.66
CA ARG A 133 -12.09 -35.53 8.92
C ARG A 133 -12.97 -35.67 10.18
N GLY A 134 -14.26 -35.40 10.07
CA GLY A 134 -15.19 -35.30 11.20
C GLY A 134 -15.80 -36.63 11.67
N SER A 135 -15.61 -37.74 10.96
CA SER A 135 -16.08 -39.05 11.45
C SER A 135 -14.91 -39.98 11.73
N GLU A 136 -14.69 -40.33 13.00
CA GLU A 136 -13.79 -41.43 13.37
C GLU A 136 -14.24 -42.77 12.74
N GLY A 137 -15.56 -42.98 12.60
CA GLY A 137 -16.13 -44.24 12.11
C GLY A 137 -15.93 -44.56 10.61
N ARG A 138 -15.48 -43.63 9.76
CA ARG A 138 -15.28 -43.90 8.32
C ARG A 138 -13.85 -44.24 7.91
N LYS A 139 -12.86 -44.11 8.80
CA LYS A 139 -11.50 -44.65 8.56
C LYS A 139 -11.52 -46.18 8.41
N ILE A 140 -12.51 -46.86 9.00
CA ILE A 140 -12.63 -48.32 9.02
C ILE A 140 -13.23 -48.87 7.71
N LYS A 141 -13.97 -48.07 6.93
CA LYS A 141 -14.60 -48.53 5.67
C LYS A 141 -13.69 -48.45 4.44
N PHE A 142 -12.51 -47.87 4.58
CA PHE A 142 -11.50 -47.77 3.53
C PHE A 142 -10.18 -48.47 3.91
N ALA A 143 -10.18 -49.25 5.00
CA ALA A 143 -9.11 -50.17 5.37
C ALA A 143 -9.43 -51.58 4.88
#